data_AF-H3KDK2-F1
#
_entry.id   AF-H3KDK2-F1
#
_cell.length_a   1.000
_cell.length_b   1.000
_cell.length_c   1.000
_cell.angle_alpha   90.00
_cell.angle_beta   90.00
_cell.angle_gamma   90.00
#
_symmetry.space_group_name_H-M   'P 1'
#
loop_
_entity.id
_entity.type
_entity.pdbx_description
1 polymer ?
#
loop_
_entity_poly.entity_id
_entity_poly.type
_entity_poly.pdbx_seq_one_letter_code
_entity_poly.pdbx_strand_id
1 'polypeptide(L)' 'MEFVELLLLCVAVLLLIFKPEQEKLAWWLTIGGWAVVVFMYVGHVSTAILGQLNL' A
#
# COMPACT_ATOMS: atom_id res chain seq x y z
N MET A 1 5.62 7.80 2.45
CA MET A 1 4.59 6.83 2.88
C MET A 1 3.22 7.03 2.26
N GLU A 2 3.06 7.95 1.33
CA GLU A 2 1.97 7.89 0.31
C GLU A 2 2.57 7.78 -1.10
N PHE A 3 3.78 8.31 -1.28
CA PHE A 3 4.54 8.28 -2.54
C PHE A 3 4.85 6.85 -3.05
N VAL A 4 5.15 5.90 -2.16
CA VAL A 4 5.48 4.52 -2.55
C VAL A 4 4.23 3.78 -3.03
N GLU A 5 3.07 4.01 -2.39
CA GLU A 5 1.79 3.46 -2.84
C GLU A 5 1.40 4.05 -4.19
N LEU A 6 1.54 5.37 -4.36
CA LEU A 6 1.31 6.03 -5.66
C LEU A 6 2.21 5.47 -6.77
N LEU A 7 3.47 5.17 -6.46
CA LEU A 7 4.40 4.59 -7.42
C LEU A 7 4.01 3.15 -7.77
N LEU A 8 3.62 2.32 -6.79
CA LEU A 8 3.09 0.97 -7.02
C LEU A 8 1.81 1.01 -7.87
N LEU A 9 0.87 1.90 -7.56
CA LEU A 9 -0.36 2.06 -8.34
C LEU A 9 -0.07 2.55 -9.77
N CYS A 10 0.87 3.48 -9.95
CA CYS A 10 1.32 3.87 -11.28
C CYS A 10 1.88 2.68 -12.06
N VAL A 11 2.72 1.85 -11.44
CA VAL A 11 3.26 0.63 -12.07
C VAL A 11 2.13 -0.36 -12.41
N ALA A 12 1.14 -0.52 -11.53
CA ALA A 12 -0.02 -1.38 -11.78
C ALA A 12 -0.87 -0.88 -12.97
N VAL A 13 -1.10 0.43 -13.06
CA VAL A 13 -1.84 1.05 -14.18
C VAL A 13 -1.05 0.94 -15.48
N LEU A 14 0.25 1.19 -15.46
CA LEU A 14 1.12 1.00 -16.63
C LEU A 14 1.13 -0.47 -17.08
N LEU A 15 1.16 -1.41 -16.14
CA LEU A 15 1.02 -2.84 -16.43
C LEU A 15 -0.30 -3.15 -17.15
N LEU A 16 -1.42 -2.62 -16.68
CA LEU A 16 -2.73 -2.81 -17.33
C LEU A 16 -2.80 -2.20 -18.74
N ILE A 17 -2.17 -1.04 -18.95
CA ILE A 17 -2.16 -0.35 -20.25
C ILE A 17 -1.26 -1.09 -21.27
N PHE A 18 -0.06 -1.47 -20.88
CA PHE A 18 0.94 -2.03 -21.81
C PHE A 18 0.92 -3.56 -21.89
N LYS A 19 0.51 -4.24 -20.82
CA LYS A 19 0.48 -5.71 -20.72
C LYS A 19 -0.76 -6.18 -19.96
N PRO A 20 -1.97 -6.02 -20.54
CA PRO A 20 -3.22 -6.41 -19.89
C PRO A 20 -3.28 -7.91 -19.54
N GLU A 21 -2.52 -8.76 -20.24
CA GLU A 21 -2.30 -10.18 -19.90
C GLU A 21 -1.74 -10.41 -18.49
N GLN A 22 -1.10 -9.39 -17.89
CA GLN A 22 -0.55 -9.42 -16.53
C GLN A 22 -1.49 -8.77 -15.49
N GLU A 23 -2.80 -8.72 -15.75
CA GLU A 23 -3.80 -8.18 -14.82
C GLU A 23 -3.65 -8.73 -13.40
N LYS A 24 -3.42 -10.04 -13.25
CA LYS A 24 -3.27 -10.68 -11.93
C LYS A 24 -2.10 -10.10 -11.15
N LEU A 25 -0.99 -9.72 -11.82
CA LEU A 25 0.15 -9.06 -11.17
C LEU A 25 -0.18 -7.63 -10.78
N ALA A 26 -0.87 -6.86 -11.64
CA ALA A 26 -1.33 -5.52 -11.32
C ALA A 26 -2.28 -5.51 -10.10
N TRP A 27 -3.14 -6.52 -10.01
CA TRP A 27 -4.02 -6.72 -8.86
C TRP A 27 -3.22 -7.05 -7.60
N TRP A 28 -2.30 -8.02 -7.66
CA TRP A 28 -1.43 -8.30 -6.50
C TRP A 28 -0.62 -7.09 -6.04
N LEU A 29 -0.15 -6.26 -6.97
CA LEU A 29 0.53 -5.00 -6.65
C LEU A 29 -0.37 -4.03 -5.88
N THR A 30 -1.62 -3.92 -6.32
CA THR A 30 -2.63 -3.04 -5.70
C THR A 30 -2.99 -3.51 -4.30
N ILE A 31 -3.24 -4.81 -4.10
CA ILE A 31 -3.50 -5.40 -2.77
C ILE A 31 -2.27 -5.21 -1.86
N GLY A 32 -1.08 -5.49 -2.38
CA GLY A 32 0.17 -5.32 -1.64
C GLY A 32 0.39 -3.88 -1.19
N GLY A 33 0.13 -2.90 -2.06
CA GLY A 33 0.20 -1.48 -1.73
C GLY A 33 -0.73 -1.10 -0.57
N TRP A 34 -2.00 -1.48 -0.68
CA TRP A 34 -3.00 -1.22 0.36
C TRP A 34 -2.65 -1.89 1.70
N ALA A 35 -2.15 -3.13 1.66
CA ALA A 35 -1.76 -3.84 2.87
C ALA A 35 -0.65 -3.11 3.63
N VAL A 36 0.33 -2.54 2.91
CA VAL A 36 1.40 -1.73 3.52
C VAL A 36 0.84 -0.47 4.16
N VAL A 37 -0.08 0.24 3.49
CA VAL A 37 -0.71 1.44 4.05
C VAL A 37 -1.53 1.13 5.29
N VAL A 38 -2.33 0.07 5.27
CA VAL A 38 -3.08 -0.38 6.44
C VAL A 38 -2.14 -0.73 7.59
N PHE A 39 -1.10 -1.52 7.33
CA PHE A 39 -0.12 -1.90 8.36
C PHE A 39 0.55 -0.67 8.99
N MET A 40 0.95 0.28 8.16
CA MET A 40 1.58 1.52 8.60
C MET A 40 0.63 2.43 9.37
N TYR A 41 -0.62 2.56 8.91
CA TYR A 41 -1.66 3.31 9.61
C TYR A 41 -1.94 2.71 10.99
N VAL A 42 -2.10 1.39 11.06
CA VAL A 42 -2.30 0.67 12.33
C VAL A 42 -1.09 0.86 13.25
N GLY A 43 0.14 0.75 12.73
CA GLY A 43 1.36 0.99 13.51
C GLY A 43 1.44 2.43 14.04
N HIS A 44 1.08 3.41 13.23
CA HIS A 44 1.06 4.82 13.63
C HIS A 44 -0.01 5.09 14.70
N VAL A 45 -1.23 4.58 14.51
CA VAL A 45 -2.31 4.72 15.49
C VAL A 45 -1.96 3.97 16.79
N SER A 46 -1.36 2.78 16.70
CA SER A 46 -0.96 2.00 17.87
C SER A 46 0.15 2.68 18.66
N THR A 47 1.14 3.27 17.98
CA THR A 47 2.20 4.07 18.65
C THR A 47 1.64 5.33 19.29
N ALA A 48 0.66 6.00 18.67
CA ALA A 48 -0.04 7.12 19.27
C ALA A 48 -0.82 6.71 20.53
N ILE A 49 -1.52 5.57 20.50
CA ILE A 49 -2.31 5.05 21.63
C ILE A 49 -1.39 4.60 22.78
N LEU A 50 -0.34 3.82 22.48
CA LEU A 50 0.62 3.34 23.48
C LEU A 50 1.43 4.48 24.09
N GLY A 51 1.82 5.47 23.28
CA GLY A 51 2.48 6.69 23.76
C GLY A 51 1.59 7.55 24.66
N GLN A 52 0.27 7.58 24.43
CA GLN A 52 -0.68 8.24 25.34
C GLN A 52 -0.96 7.46 26.62
N LEU A 53 -0.83 6.13 26.60
CA LEU A 53 -1.03 5.27 27.78
C LEU A 53 0.15 5.30 28.76
N ASN A 54 1.27 5.96 28.42
CA ASN A 54 2.47 6.09 29.26
C ASN A 54 2.94 4.74 29.85
N LEU A 55 2.87 3.68 29.04
CA LEU A 55 3.57 2.40 29.23
C LEU A 55 4.96 2.48 28.59
#